data_AF-A0A9E5UX88-F1
#
_entry.id   AF-A0A9E5UX88-F1
#
_cell.length_a   1.000
_cell.length_b   1.000
_cell.length_c   1.000
_cell.angle_alpha   90.00
_cell.angle_beta   90.00
_cell.angle_gamma   90.00
#
_symmetry.space_group_name_H-M   'P 1'
#
loop_
_entity.id
_entity.type
_entity.pdbx_description
1 polymer ?
#
loop_
_entity_poly.entity_id
_entity_poly.type
_entity_poly.pdbx_seq_one_letter_code
_entity_poly.pdbx_strand_id
1 'polypeptide(L)'
;MLGIEGINQRLQAENEQLQQVEKTLRQSETNLLNLIESTQDAIWSIDSSYTLLTLNLAFKQLFLLAFEVESVPGMNAVKSLPAEQQPLWIDYYDRALGGDRFYTEHYYFLNDISIYLDISFNPIFSQNGQVTGVAVFSRDITNRQ
;
A
#
# COMPACT_ATOMS: atom_id res chain seq x y z
N MET A 1 -39.23 21.61 -31.34
CA MET A 1 -39.38 20.59 -30.28
C MET A 1 -38.28 19.50 -30.30
N LEU A 2 -37.26 19.60 -31.17
CA LEU A 2 -36.18 18.60 -31.32
C LEU A 2 -35.01 18.74 -30.32
N GLY A 3 -34.98 19.80 -29.49
CA GLY A 3 -33.83 20.10 -28.63
C GLY A 3 -33.77 19.30 -27.34
N ILE A 4 -34.91 19.02 -26.71
CA ILE A 4 -34.95 18.38 -25.38
C ILE A 4 -34.72 16.87 -25.48
N GLU A 5 -35.29 16.20 -26.49
CA GLU A 5 -35.06 14.77 -26.72
C GLU A 5 -33.60 14.47 -27.05
N GLY A 6 -32.96 15.30 -27.89
CA GLY A 6 -31.53 15.14 -28.20
C GLY A 6 -30.63 15.37 -26.98
N ILE A 7 -30.97 16.33 -26.11
CA ILE A 7 -30.26 16.55 -24.84
C ILE A 7 -30.43 15.35 -23.90
N ASN A 8 -31.65 14.82 -23.76
CA ASN A 8 -31.91 13.65 -22.91
C ASN A 8 -31.19 12.39 -23.40
N GLN A 9 -31.18 12.14 -24.71
CA GLN A 9 -30.45 11.00 -25.29
C GLN A 9 -28.94 11.12 -25.05
N ARG A 10 -28.38 12.32 -25.18
CA ARG A 10 -26.95 12.56 -24.90
C ARG A 10 -26.62 12.38 -23.42
N LEU A 11 -27.44 12.91 -22.52
CA LEU A 11 -27.28 12.73 -21.07
C LEU A 11 -27.33 11.24 -20.68
N GLN A 12 -28.23 10.49 -21.31
CA GLN A 12 -28.36 9.06 -21.04
C GLN A 12 -27.13 8.27 -21.52
N ALA A 13 -26.64 8.57 -22.73
CA ALA A 13 -25.40 7.97 -23.23
C ALA A 13 -24.18 8.34 -22.37
N GLU A 14 -24.06 9.60 -21.91
CA GLU A 14 -22.99 10.03 -21.00
C GLU A 14 -23.07 9.31 -19.64
N ASN A 15 -24.27 9.12 -19.10
CA ASN A 15 -24.48 8.39 -17.84
C ASN A 15 -24.14 6.89 -17.97
N GLU A 16 -24.57 6.25 -19.06
CA GLU A 16 -24.22 4.85 -19.35
C GLU A 16 -22.70 4.68 -19.51
N GLN A 17 -22.03 5.63 -20.18
CA GLN A 17 -20.58 5.63 -20.31
C GLN A 17 -19.88 5.80 -18.96
N LEU A 18 -20.34 6.72 -18.10
CA LEU A 18 -19.80 6.92 -16.76
C LEU A 18 -19.92 5.66 -15.89
N GLN A 19 -21.10 5.03 -15.89
CA GLN A 19 -21.33 3.78 -15.16
C GLN A 19 -20.40 2.66 -15.64
N GLN A 20 -20.17 2.57 -16.95
CA GLN A 20 -19.26 1.57 -17.51
C GLN A 20 -17.81 1.83 -17.10
N VAL A 21 -17.36 3.09 -17.11
CA VAL A 21 -16.02 3.48 -16.64
C VAL A 21 -15.85 3.17 -15.16
N GLU A 22 -16.82 3.52 -14.32
CA GLU A 22 -16.81 3.22 -12.88
C GLU A 22 -16.72 1.71 -12.62
N LYS A 23 -17.53 0.92 -13.33
CA LYS A 23 -17.51 -0.54 -13.22
C LYS A 23 -16.15 -1.13 -13.60
N THR A 24 -15.57 -0.67 -14.71
CA THR A 24 -14.25 -1.14 -15.16
C THR A 24 -13.15 -0.75 -14.16
N LEU A 25 -13.21 0.47 -13.61
CA LEU A 25 -12.28 0.93 -12.59
C LEU A 25 -12.36 0.06 -11.33
N ARG A 26 -13.57 -0.15 -10.79
CA ARG A 26 -13.80 -0.98 -9.61
C ARG A 26 -13.34 -2.42 -9.81
N GLN A 27 -13.54 -2.98 -11.01
CA GLN A 27 -13.06 -4.32 -11.34
C GLN A 27 -11.53 -4.37 -11.35
N SER A 28 -10.88 -3.35 -11.90
CA SER A 28 -9.42 -3.25 -11.89
C SER A 28 -8.86 -3.16 -10.47
N GLU A 29 -9.45 -2.33 -9.61
CA GLU A 29 -9.07 -2.21 -8.19
C GLU A 29 -9.23 -3.53 -7.45
N THR A 30 -10.38 -4.20 -7.65
CA THR A 30 -10.64 -5.52 -7.03
C THR A 30 -9.60 -6.56 -7.48
N ASN A 31 -9.24 -6.58 -8.76
CA ASN A 31 -8.23 -7.50 -9.26
C ASN A 31 -6.86 -7.21 -8.64
N LEU A 32 -6.46 -5.95 -8.52
CA LEU A 32 -5.19 -5.56 -7.88
C LEU A 32 -5.16 -5.96 -6.40
N LEU A 33 -6.25 -5.74 -5.66
CA LEU A 33 -6.37 -6.17 -4.27
C LEU A 33 -6.24 -7.69 -4.16
N ASN A 34 -6.97 -8.44 -4.98
CA ASN A 34 -6.88 -9.91 -4.98
C ASN A 34 -5.46 -10.43 -5.29
N LEU A 35 -4.69 -9.72 -6.12
CA LEU A 35 -3.30 -10.09 -6.41
C LEU A 35 -2.40 -9.92 -5.18
N ILE A 36 -2.47 -8.78 -4.50
CA ILE A 36 -1.63 -8.56 -3.30
C ILE A 36 -2.07 -9.42 -2.11
N GLU A 37 -3.34 -9.81 -2.05
CA GLU A 37 -3.87 -10.73 -1.03
C GLU A 37 -3.53 -12.20 -1.30
N SER A 38 -3.08 -12.54 -2.51
CA SER A 38 -2.76 -13.93 -2.88
C SER A 38 -1.46 -14.46 -2.28
N THR A 39 -0.66 -13.59 -1.65
CA THR A 39 0.63 -13.93 -1.04
C THR A 39 0.56 -13.85 0.49
N GLN A 40 1.43 -14.62 1.14
CA GLN A 40 1.67 -14.53 2.59
C GLN A 40 2.69 -13.44 2.95
N ASP A 41 3.39 -12.88 1.95
CA ASP A 41 4.31 -11.76 2.17
C ASP A 41 3.50 -10.51 2.54
N ALA A 42 3.98 -9.75 3.52
CA ALA A 42 3.37 -8.48 3.90
C ALA A 42 3.66 -7.42 2.83
N ILE A 43 2.61 -6.78 2.31
CA ILE A 43 2.70 -5.75 1.28
C ILE A 43 1.96 -4.51 1.76
N TRP A 44 2.62 -3.36 1.69
CA TRP A 44 1.99 -2.07 1.93
C TRP A 44 2.65 -0.97 1.12
N SER A 45 2.00 0.18 1.06
CA SER A 45 2.57 1.38 0.49
C SER A 45 2.21 2.63 1.28
N ILE A 46 3.09 3.61 1.24
CA ILE A 46 2.90 4.93 1.85
C ILE A 46 3.03 6.05 0.80
N ASP A 47 2.42 7.20 1.07
CA ASP A 47 2.75 8.46 0.38
C ASP A 47 3.98 9.16 1.00
N SER A 48 4.34 10.33 0.47
CA SER A 48 5.44 11.17 0.98
C SER A 48 5.22 11.73 2.40
N SER A 49 4.02 11.61 2.95
CA SER A 49 3.69 11.99 4.32
C SER A 49 3.61 10.78 5.26
N TYR A 50 4.09 9.61 4.81
CA TYR A 50 4.01 8.33 5.51
C TYR A 50 2.58 7.82 5.72
N THR A 51 1.61 8.31 4.95
CA THR A 51 0.22 7.86 5.04
C THR A 51 0.09 6.52 4.33
N LEU A 52 -0.44 5.50 5.00
CA LEU A 52 -0.73 4.21 4.39
C LEU A 52 -1.78 4.37 3.28
N LEU A 53 -1.43 3.96 2.07
CA LEU A 53 -2.30 4.03 0.89
C LEU A 53 -2.92 2.68 0.57
N THR A 54 -2.11 1.62 0.62
CA THR A 54 -2.52 0.25 0.28
C THR A 54 -1.80 -0.70 1.22
N LEU A 55 -2.46 -1.79 1.57
CA LEU A 55 -1.93 -2.84 2.42
C LEU A 55 -2.76 -4.12 2.25
N ASN A 56 -2.10 -5.26 2.33
CA ASN A 56 -2.77 -6.57 2.32
C ASN A 56 -3.03 -7.10 3.74
N LEU A 57 -3.74 -8.23 3.84
CA LEU A 57 -4.06 -8.88 5.11
C LEU A 57 -2.80 -9.33 5.87
N ALA A 58 -1.78 -9.81 5.16
CA ALA A 58 -0.52 -10.24 5.78
C ALA A 58 0.18 -9.10 6.52
N PHE A 59 0.23 -7.89 5.92
CA PHE A 59 0.72 -6.70 6.61
C PHE A 59 -0.11 -6.35 7.84
N LYS A 60 -1.44 -6.37 7.74
CA LYS A 60 -2.32 -6.06 8.89
C LYS A 60 -2.03 -6.98 10.08
N GLN A 61 -1.89 -8.28 9.81
CA GLN A 61 -1.63 -9.29 10.84
C GLN A 61 -0.25 -9.10 11.45
N LEU A 62 0.79 -8.89 10.62
CA LEU A 62 2.15 -8.66 11.09
C LEU A 62 2.25 -7.38 11.95
N PHE A 63 1.64 -6.29 11.48
CA PHE A 63 1.66 -5.01 12.17
C PHE A 63 0.92 -5.07 13.51
N LEU A 64 -0.24 -5.74 13.55
CA LEU A 64 -0.98 -5.98 14.78
C LEU A 64 -0.19 -6.87 15.75
N LEU A 65 0.47 -7.92 15.27
CA LEU A 65 1.28 -8.80 16.10
C LEU A 65 2.50 -8.09 16.68
N ALA A 66 3.17 -7.24 15.89
CA ALA A 66 4.40 -6.58 16.29
C ALA A 66 4.18 -5.36 17.19
N PHE A 67 3.09 -4.61 16.97
CA PHE A 67 2.90 -3.30 17.59
C PHE A 67 1.55 -3.14 18.31
N GLU A 68 0.68 -4.16 18.30
CA GLU A 68 -0.66 -4.12 18.91
C GLU A 68 -1.56 -3.00 18.37
N VAL A 69 -1.32 -2.56 17.13
CA VAL A 69 -2.08 -1.50 16.45
C VAL A 69 -2.76 -2.08 15.21
N GLU A 70 -4.06 -1.79 15.06
CA GLU A 70 -4.79 -2.14 13.84
C GLU A 70 -4.45 -1.17 12.71
N SER A 71 -3.81 -1.67 11.66
CA SER A 71 -3.41 -0.84 10.52
C SER A 71 -4.55 -0.65 9.52
N VAL A 72 -4.86 0.60 9.18
CA VAL A 72 -5.88 0.97 8.19
C VAL A 72 -5.34 1.99 7.18
N PRO A 73 -5.80 1.97 5.91
CA PRO A 73 -5.48 3.03 4.96
C PRO A 73 -5.86 4.42 5.50
N GLY A 74 -5.03 5.42 5.21
CA GLY A 74 -5.20 6.80 5.67
C GLY A 74 -4.50 7.13 6.99
N MET A 75 -4.02 6.14 7.75
CA MET A 75 -3.24 6.41 8.96
C MET A 75 -1.77 6.70 8.62
N ASN A 76 -1.08 7.40 9.50
CA ASN A 76 0.36 7.63 9.36
C ASN A 76 1.15 6.44 9.92
N ALA A 77 1.85 5.70 9.06
CA ALA A 77 2.55 4.47 9.40
C ALA A 77 3.58 4.69 10.53
N VAL A 78 4.36 5.75 10.46
CA VAL A 78 5.43 6.06 11.43
C VAL A 78 4.85 6.41 12.80
N LYS A 79 3.83 7.28 12.85
CA LYS A 79 3.20 7.68 14.12
C LYS A 79 2.49 6.52 14.83
N SER A 80 2.17 5.46 14.09
CA SER A 80 1.57 4.24 14.62
C SER A 80 2.61 3.25 15.18
N LEU A 81 3.90 3.52 15.03
CA LEU A 81 4.98 2.71 15.60
C LEU A 81 5.35 3.17 17.03
N PRO A 82 5.88 2.26 17.87
CA PRO A 82 6.59 2.62 19.09
C PRO A 82 7.67 3.67 18.84
N ALA A 83 7.86 4.61 19.78
CA ALA A 83 8.74 5.76 19.59
C ALA A 83 10.20 5.36 19.27
N GLU A 84 10.69 4.24 19.82
CA GLU A 84 12.03 3.73 19.53
C GLU A 84 12.19 3.20 18.09
N GLN A 85 11.11 2.80 17.43
CA GLN A 85 11.14 2.28 16.05
C GLN A 85 11.01 3.39 15.00
N GLN A 86 10.44 4.55 15.38
CA GLN A 86 10.16 5.62 14.43
C GLN A 86 11.39 6.11 13.66
N PRO A 87 12.55 6.41 14.29
CA PRO A 87 13.71 6.93 13.57
C PRO A 87 14.19 5.98 12.47
N LEU A 88 14.23 4.68 12.76
CA LEU A 88 14.69 3.66 11.81
C LEU A 88 13.79 3.58 10.58
N TRP A 89 12.47 3.57 10.80
CA TRP A 89 11.51 3.50 9.70
C TRP A 89 11.42 4.81 8.92
N ILE A 90 11.62 5.96 9.57
CA ILE A 90 11.75 7.25 8.89
C ILE A 90 12.95 7.20 7.93
N ASP A 91 14.13 6.76 8.40
CA ASP A 91 15.34 6.69 7.56
C ASP A 91 15.12 5.80 6.32
N TYR A 92 14.42 4.68 6.47
CA TYR A 92 14.10 3.79 5.35
C TYR A 92 13.12 4.42 4.36
N TYR A 93 12.05 5.03 4.87
CA TYR A 93 11.07 5.68 4.02
C TYR A 93 11.68 6.88 3.31
N ASP A 94 12.42 7.74 4.00
CA ASP A 94 13.09 8.90 3.42
C ASP A 94 14.10 8.51 2.35
N ARG A 95 14.89 7.46 2.60
CA ARG A 95 15.80 6.93 1.58
C ARG A 95 15.06 6.51 0.31
N ALA A 96 13.98 5.75 0.45
CA ALA A 96 13.19 5.32 -0.71
C ALA A 96 12.44 6.48 -1.37
N LEU A 97 11.92 7.44 -0.60
CA LEU A 97 11.31 8.68 -1.11
C LEU A 97 12.33 9.54 -1.87
N GLY A 98 13.62 9.44 -1.51
CA GLY A 98 14.74 10.01 -2.26
C GLY A 98 15.02 9.35 -3.62
N GLY A 99 14.34 8.25 -3.94
CA GLY A 99 14.45 7.53 -5.21
C GLY A 99 15.27 6.24 -5.17
N ASP A 100 15.83 5.89 -4.01
CA ASP A 100 16.61 4.66 -3.85
C ASP A 100 15.72 3.42 -3.76
N ARG A 101 16.14 2.34 -4.43
CA ARG A 101 15.64 0.98 -4.18
C ARG A 101 16.64 0.24 -3.32
N PHE A 102 16.18 -0.37 -2.24
CA PHE A 102 17.07 -1.13 -1.37
C PHE A 102 16.34 -2.25 -0.61
N TYR A 103 17.14 -3.10 0.02
CA TYR A 103 16.72 -4.23 0.82
C TYR A 103 17.40 -4.16 2.19
N THR A 104 16.72 -4.65 3.22
CA THR A 104 17.27 -4.78 4.57
C THR A 104 16.65 -5.97 5.27
N GLU A 105 17.44 -6.61 6.12
CA GLU A 105 16.96 -7.70 6.97
C GLU A 105 16.64 -7.17 8.36
N HIS A 106 15.56 -7.67 8.94
CA HIS A 106 15.12 -7.34 10.28
C HIS A 106 14.91 -8.61 11.10
N TYR A 107 15.33 -8.53 12.36
CA TYR A 107 15.05 -9.55 13.34
C TYR A 107 14.08 -8.98 14.39
N TYR A 108 12.99 -9.71 14.62
CA TYR A 108 12.04 -9.42 15.67
C TYR A 108 11.90 -10.62 16.60
N PHE A 109 11.76 -10.35 17.90
CA PHE A 109 11.40 -11.36 18.89
C PHE A 109 10.01 -11.01 19.41
N LEU A 110 8.99 -11.72 18.92
CA LEU A 110 7.58 -11.44 19.19
C LEU A 110 6.93 -12.68 19.80
N ASN A 111 6.28 -12.54 20.95
CA ASN A 111 5.56 -13.63 21.63
C ASN A 111 6.37 -14.93 21.74
N ASP A 112 7.62 -14.83 22.19
CA ASP A 112 8.59 -15.94 22.31
C ASP A 112 9.00 -16.60 20.99
N ILE A 113 8.67 -15.99 19.85
CA ILE A 113 9.02 -16.45 18.51
C ILE A 113 10.02 -15.48 17.88
N SER A 114 11.10 -16.05 17.35
CA SER A 114 12.06 -15.34 16.51
C SER A 114 11.54 -15.25 15.08
N ILE A 115 11.46 -14.04 14.53
CA ILE A 115 11.06 -13.80 13.14
C ILE A 115 12.17 -13.05 12.42
N TYR A 116 12.59 -13.59 11.27
CA TYR A 116 13.51 -12.94 10.35
C TYR A 116 12.74 -12.45 9.14
N LEU A 117 12.84 -11.16 8.86
CA LEU A 117 12.15 -10.50 7.76
C LEU A 117 13.16 -9.95 6.76
N ASP A 118 13.00 -10.29 5.48
CA ASP A 118 13.66 -9.61 4.37
C ASP A 118 12.70 -8.56 3.80
N ILE A 119 13.10 -7.29 3.87
CA ILE A 119 12.24 -6.14 3.57
C ILE A 119 12.82 -5.35 2.41
N SER A 120 12.02 -5.15 1.37
CA SER A 120 12.38 -4.34 0.20
C SER A 120 11.58 -3.04 0.16
N PHE A 121 12.27 -1.94 -0.13
CA PHE A 121 11.69 -0.61 -0.25
C PHE A 121 11.85 -0.10 -1.69
N ASN A 122 10.73 0.26 -2.31
CA ASN A 122 10.65 0.57 -3.72
C ASN A 122 9.92 1.90 -3.95
N PRO A 123 10.57 2.94 -4.52
CA PRO A 123 9.89 4.19 -4.82
C PRO A 123 8.80 3.99 -5.87
N ILE A 124 7.67 4.63 -5.62
CA ILE A 124 6.54 4.73 -6.55
C ILE A 124 6.69 6.07 -7.29
N PHE A 125 6.69 6.02 -8.62
CA PHE A 125 6.85 7.21 -9.45
C PHE A 125 5.53 7.61 -10.09
N SER A 126 5.25 8.91 -10.08
CA SER A 126 4.24 9.53 -10.94
C SER A 126 4.62 9.46 -12.42
N GLN A 127 3.66 9.75 -13.30
CA GLN A 127 3.89 9.86 -14.75
C GLN A 127 4.98 10.88 -15.12
N ASN A 128 5.22 11.87 -14.25
CA ASN A 128 6.22 12.92 -14.47
C ASN A 128 7.62 12.54 -13.92
N GLY A 129 7.79 11.31 -13.42
CA GLY A 129 9.06 10.83 -12.86
C GLY A 129 9.35 11.32 -11.43
N GLN A 130 8.42 12.01 -10.77
CA GLN A 130 8.53 12.35 -9.35
C GLN A 130 8.13 11.17 -8.48
N VAL A 131 8.88 10.93 -7.41
CA VAL A 131 8.51 9.95 -6.37
C VAL A 131 7.29 10.46 -5.60
N THR A 132 6.23 9.64 -5.55
CA THR A 132 4.98 9.97 -4.85
C THR A 132 4.73 9.12 -3.62
N GLY A 133 5.57 8.12 -3.39
CA GLY A 133 5.39 7.17 -2.30
C GLY A 133 6.39 6.03 -2.35
N VAL A 134 6.19 5.05 -1.48
CA VAL A 134 7.04 3.86 -1.36
C VAL A 134 6.15 2.62 -1.30
N ALA A 135 6.46 1.61 -2.10
CA ALA A 135 5.92 0.26 -1.98
C ALA A 135 6.92 -0.61 -1.21
N VAL A 136 6.44 -1.29 -0.18
CA VAL A 136 7.25 -2.13 0.69
C VAL A 136 6.72 -3.56 0.67
N PHE A 137 7.65 -4.50 0.60
CA PHE A 137 7.38 -5.92 0.64
C PHE A 137 8.26 -6.53 1.72
N SER A 138 7.65 -7.23 2.67
CA SER A 138 8.34 -7.92 3.75
C SER A 138 8.02 -9.40 3.68
N ARG A 139 9.07 -10.21 3.57
CA ARG A 139 9.00 -11.67 3.51
C ARG A 139 9.55 -12.29 4.77
N ASP A 140 8.82 -13.24 5.34
CA ASP A 140 9.33 -14.09 6.40
C ASP A 140 10.34 -15.11 5.84
N ILE A 141 11.58 -15.02 6.32
CA ILE A 141 12.69 -15.90 5.98
C ILE A 141 13.17 -16.74 7.17
N THR A 142 12.38 -16.83 8.24
CA THR A 142 12.73 -17.54 9.49
C THR A 142 13.15 -18.98 9.24
N ASN A 143 12.50 -19.68 8.31
CA ASN A 143 12.81 -21.07 7.95
C ASN A 143 14.12 -21.23 7.14
N ARG A 144 14.80 -20.14 6.76
CA ARG A 144 16.02 -20.15 5.95
C ARG A 144 17.30 -19.87 6.75
N GLN A 145 17.17 -19.63 8.06
CA GLN A 145 18.26 -19.35 8.99
C GLN A 145 18.54 -20.56 9.89
#